data_AF-A0A6G4ZSF1-F1
#
_entry.id   AF-A0A6G4ZSF1-F1
#
_cell.length_a   1.000
_cell.length_b   1.000
_cell.length_c   1.000
_cell.angle_alpha   90.00
_cell.angle_beta   90.00
_cell.angle_gamma   90.00
#
_symmetry.space_group_name_H-M   'P 1'
#
loop_
_entity.id
_entity.type
_entity.pdbx_description
1 polymer ?
#
loop_
_entity_poly.entity_id
_entity_poly.type
_entity_poly.pdbx_seq_one_letter_code
_entity_poly.pdbx_strand_id
1 'polypeptide(L)'
;MDIVHVASELAPIAKVGGLADVISGLSKALAKKGHRVTIILPKYDCLDYHLIEDLQVLQKNFPIEENGITIQNTLWSAKYDSLELILIEAHHPRAYFEREKIYGEEDDNDRFLFFCKVASTYLAKHPPKVVH
;
A
#
# COMPACT_ATOMS: atom_id res chain seq x y z
N MET A 1 -19.10 4.51 5.23
CA MET A 1 -18.13 5.63 5.28
C MET A 1 -16.95 5.26 4.39
N ASP A 2 -16.06 6.21 4.13
CA ASP A 2 -14.80 5.95 3.43
C ASP A 2 -13.69 5.70 4.45
N ILE A 3 -13.09 4.51 4.41
CA ILE A 3 -12.10 4.03 5.38
C ILE A 3 -10.88 3.55 4.61
N VAL A 4 -9.70 4.03 5.00
CA VAL A 4 -8.43 3.59 4.41
C VAL A 4 -7.62 2.82 5.44
N HIS A 5 -7.14 1.64 5.07
CA HIS A 5 -6.10 0.90 5.80
C HIS A 5 -4.75 1.17 5.15
N VAL A 6 -3.77 1.68 5.91
CA VAL A 6 -2.37 1.75 5.45
C VAL A 6 -1.60 0.64 6.14
N ALA A 7 -1.20 -0.38 5.38
CA ALA A 7 -0.62 -1.59 5.92
C ALA A 7 0.63 -2.03 5.14
N SER A 8 1.49 -2.80 5.79
CA SER A 8 2.64 -3.47 5.17
C SER A 8 2.29 -4.87 4.65
N GLU A 9 1.17 -5.46 5.09
CA GLU A 9 0.75 -6.83 4.79
C GLU A 9 -0.75 -6.91 4.48
N LEU A 10 -1.13 -7.88 3.64
CA LEU A 10 -2.51 -8.24 3.30
C LEU A 10 -2.59 -9.70 2.88
N ALA A 11 -3.38 -10.52 3.58
CA ALA A 11 -3.50 -11.93 3.23
C ALA A 11 -4.45 -12.16 2.04
N PRO A 12 -4.09 -13.04 1.08
CA PRO A 12 -2.83 -13.78 0.94
C PRO A 12 -1.73 -13.04 0.17
N ILE A 13 -2.04 -11.90 -0.45
CA ILE A 13 -1.20 -11.19 -1.43
C ILE A 13 0.22 -10.86 -0.93
N ALA A 14 0.33 -10.41 0.32
CA ALA A 14 1.55 -9.98 0.98
C ALA A 14 1.50 -10.43 2.45
N LYS A 15 1.94 -11.66 2.73
CA LYS A 15 1.76 -12.27 4.05
C LYS A 15 3.08 -12.80 4.62
N VAL A 16 3.43 -12.31 5.81
CA VAL A 16 4.48 -12.88 6.67
C VAL A 16 3.86 -13.47 7.93
N GLY A 17 2.89 -12.77 8.54
CA GLY A 17 2.31 -13.16 9.82
C GLY A 17 0.80 -12.93 9.93
N GLY A 18 0.35 -12.77 11.18
CA GLY A 18 -1.07 -12.60 11.52
C GLY A 18 -1.64 -11.21 11.18
N LEU A 19 -0.78 -10.19 11.01
CA LEU A 19 -1.23 -8.85 10.61
C LEU A 19 -1.99 -8.89 9.29
N ALA A 20 -1.47 -9.63 8.31
CA ALA A 20 -2.08 -9.83 7.00
C ALA A 20 -3.54 -10.33 7.10
N ASP A 21 -3.82 -11.25 8.05
CA ASP A 21 -5.15 -11.81 8.27
C ASP A 21 -6.08 -10.80 8.93
N VAL A 22 -5.56 -9.99 9.86
CA VAL A 22 -6.33 -8.91 10.51
C VAL A 22 -6.76 -7.88 9.48
N ILE A 23 -5.86 -7.42 8.60
CA ILE A 23 -6.20 -6.44 7.56
C ILE A 23 -7.24 -7.02 6.60
N SER A 24 -7.04 -8.26 6.13
CA SER A 24 -7.99 -8.92 5.22
C SER A 24 -9.37 -9.10 5.88
N GLY A 25 -9.41 -9.65 7.10
CA GLY A 25 -10.65 -9.90 7.84
C GLY A 25 -11.40 -8.64 8.22
N LEU A 26 -10.71 -7.64 8.77
CA LEU A 26 -11.31 -6.35 9.15
C LEU A 26 -11.85 -5.60 7.94
N SER A 27 -11.08 -5.55 6.84
CA SER A 27 -11.51 -4.87 5.62
C SER A 27 -12.78 -5.49 5.05
N LYS A 28 -12.84 -6.83 4.96
CA LYS A 28 -14.04 -7.55 4.50
C LYS A 28 -15.23 -7.32 5.44
N ALA A 29 -15.00 -7.30 6.76
CA ALA A 29 -16.06 -7.05 7.73
C ALA A 29 -16.63 -5.63 7.62
N LEU A 30 -15.79 -4.61 7.41
CA LEU A 30 -16.21 -3.23 7.20
C LEU A 30 -16.93 -3.06 5.86
N ALA A 31 -16.43 -3.69 4.79
CA ALA A 31 -17.08 -3.69 3.48
C ALA A 31 -18.49 -4.31 3.54
N LYS A 32 -18.65 -5.44 4.23
CA LYS A 32 -19.96 -6.08 4.48
C LYS A 32 -20.95 -5.18 5.24
N LYS A 33 -20.45 -4.20 6.01
CA LYS A 33 -21.28 -3.18 6.67
C LYS A 33 -21.60 -1.98 5.77
N GLY A 34 -21.29 -2.06 4.47
CA GLY A 34 -21.56 -1.00 3.49
C GLY A 34 -20.56 0.17 3.57
N HIS A 35 -19.36 -0.05 4.10
CA HIS A 35 -18.29 0.94 4.03
C HIS A 35 -17.47 0.74 2.76
N ARG A 36 -16.99 1.84 2.17
CA ARG A 36 -15.96 1.80 1.15
C ARG A 36 -14.63 1.64 1.87
N VAL A 37 -13.89 0.59 1.54
CA VAL A 37 -12.64 0.24 2.19
C VAL A 37 -11.55 0.15 1.13
N THR A 38 -10.52 0.96 1.29
CA THR A 38 -9.34 0.95 0.44
C THR A 38 -8.13 0.55 1.27
N ILE A 39 -7.30 -0.35 0.75
CA ILE A 39 -6.06 -0.77 1.40
C ILE A 39 -4.89 -0.20 0.60
N ILE A 40 -4.03 0.58 1.25
CA ILE A 40 -2.77 1.06 0.70
C ILE A 40 -1.65 0.11 1.15
N LEU A 41 -0.91 -0.43 0.18
CA LEU A 41 0.22 -1.33 0.40
C LEU A 41 1.44 -0.87 -0.39
N PRO A 42 2.67 -1.19 0.04
CA PRO A 42 3.82 -1.16 -0.86
C PRO A 42 3.61 -2.16 -1.99
N LYS A 43 3.99 -1.78 -3.21
CA LYS A 43 4.01 -2.68 -4.36
C LYS A 43 5.29 -3.53 -4.30
N TYR A 44 5.29 -4.55 -3.46
CA TYR A 44 6.42 -5.48 -3.40
C TYR A 44 6.59 -6.22 -4.73
N ASP A 45 7.82 -6.63 -5.04
CA ASP A 45 8.12 -7.54 -6.14
C ASP A 45 7.61 -8.97 -5.88
N CYS A 46 7.53 -9.39 -4.62
CA CYS A 46 7.04 -10.69 -4.19
C CYS A 46 5.53 -10.80 -3.94
N LEU A 47 4.74 -9.82 -4.39
CA LEU A 47 3.28 -9.91 -4.31
C LEU A 47 2.75 -11.10 -5.14
N ASP A 48 1.72 -11.77 -4.64
CA ASP A 48 0.97 -12.74 -5.45
C ASP A 48 0.04 -12.02 -6.44
N TYR A 49 0.61 -11.63 -7.59
CA TYR A 49 -0.10 -10.90 -8.63
C TYR A 49 -1.24 -11.69 -9.28
N HIS A 50 -1.31 -13.02 -9.13
CA HIS A 50 -2.42 -13.82 -9.66
C HIS A 50 -3.74 -13.55 -8.93
N LEU A 51 -3.67 -13.02 -7.71
CA LEU A 51 -4.83 -12.64 -6.90
C LEU A 51 -5.26 -11.19 -7.11
N ILE A 52 -4.47 -10.39 -7.83
CA ILE A 52 -4.70 -8.97 -8.01
C ILE A 52 -5.49 -8.76 -9.32
N GLU A 53 -6.64 -8.12 -9.20
CA GLU A 53 -7.55 -7.83 -10.30
C GLU A 53 -7.46 -6.36 -10.72
N ASP A 54 -7.80 -6.05 -11.97
CA ASP A 54 -7.91 -4.69 -12.51
C ASP A 54 -6.69 -3.78 -12.25
N LEU A 55 -5.48 -4.36 -12.24
CA LEU A 55 -4.24 -3.61 -11.97
C LEU A 55 -3.99 -2.57 -13.07
N GLN A 56 -4.02 -1.30 -12.69
CA GLN A 56 -3.84 -0.18 -13.59
C GLN A 56 -3.10 0.96 -12.91
N VAL A 57 -2.46 1.81 -13.73
CA VAL A 57 -1.79 2.99 -13.20
C VAL A 57 -2.83 4.02 -12.80
N LEU A 58 -2.88 4.33 -11.50
CA LEU A 58 -3.73 5.39 -10.96
C LEU A 58 -3.08 6.76 -11.17
N GLN A 59 -1.79 6.88 -10.86
CA GLN A 59 -1.04 8.12 -11.04
C GLN A 59 0.44 7.84 -11.29
N LYS A 60 0.94 8.34 -12.43
CA LYS A 60 2.38 8.44 -12.70
C LYS A 60 2.95 9.70 -12.07
N ASN A 61 4.25 9.70 -11.80
CA ASN A 61 5.01 10.86 -11.34
C ASN A 61 4.42 11.48 -10.07
N PHE A 62 4.40 10.70 -9.00
CA PHE A 62 4.00 11.16 -7.67
C PHE A 62 5.24 11.56 -6.85
N PRO A 63 5.60 12.86 -6.78
CA PRO A 63 6.85 13.31 -6.16
C PRO A 63 6.79 13.28 -4.64
N ILE A 64 7.85 12.79 -4.01
CA ILE A 64 8.14 12.91 -2.59
C ILE A 64 9.54 13.48 -2.41
N GLU A 65 9.67 14.55 -1.64
CA GLU A 65 10.99 15.07 -1.26
C GLU A 65 11.56 14.28 -0.08
N GLU A 66 12.79 13.82 -0.18
CA GLU A 66 13.53 13.20 0.92
C GLU A 66 14.98 13.67 0.87
N ASN A 67 15.49 14.22 1.97
CA ASN A 67 16.87 14.71 2.09
C ASN A 67 17.31 15.66 0.94
N GLY A 68 16.39 16.51 0.47
CA GLY A 68 16.64 17.47 -0.61
C GLY A 68 16.59 16.88 -2.03
N ILE A 69 16.19 15.61 -2.18
CA ILE A 69 16.02 14.93 -3.47
C ILE A 69 14.53 14.66 -3.69
N THR A 70 14.04 14.92 -4.90
CA THR A 70 12.68 14.55 -5.30
C THR A 70 12.67 13.16 -5.91
N ILE A 71 11.95 12.25 -5.26
CA ILE A 71 11.78 10.86 -5.68
C ILE A 71 10.39 10.70 -6.29
N GLN A 72 10.34 10.27 -7.55
CA GLN A 72 9.07 10.01 -8.24
C GLN A 72 8.55 8.62 -7.84
N ASN A 73 7.25 8.49 -7.68
CA ASN A 73 6.60 7.22 -7.35
C ASN A 73 5.47 6.96 -8.33
N THR A 74 5.03 5.71 -8.44
CA THR A 74 3.82 5.35 -9.20
C THR A 74 2.79 4.76 -8.26
N LEU A 75 1.58 5.29 -8.32
CA LEU A 75 0.44 4.75 -7.60
C LEU A 75 -0.36 3.91 -8.57
N TRP A 76 -0.67 2.69 -8.15
CA TRP A 76 -1.48 1.74 -8.91
C TRP A 76 -2.81 1.55 -8.20
N SER A 77 -3.90 1.47 -8.97
CA SER A 77 -5.17 0.98 -8.43
C SER A 77 -5.37 -0.47 -8.86
N ALA A 78 -5.96 -1.26 -7.97
CA ALA A 78 -6.28 -2.65 -8.22
C ALA A 78 -7.44 -3.08 -7.32
N LYS A 79 -7.84 -4.33 -7.43
CA LYS A 79 -8.80 -4.97 -6.54
C LYS A 79 -8.30 -6.32 -6.06
N TYR A 80 -8.83 -6.75 -4.92
CA TYR A 80 -8.70 -8.10 -4.42
C TYR A 80 -9.95 -8.47 -3.62
N ASP A 81 -10.63 -9.55 -4.00
CA ASP A 81 -11.81 -10.05 -3.29
C ASP A 81 -12.82 -8.94 -2.94
N SER A 82 -13.19 -8.15 -3.95
CA SER A 82 -14.07 -6.96 -3.88
C SER A 82 -13.56 -5.75 -3.07
N LEU A 83 -12.36 -5.80 -2.49
CA LEU A 83 -11.71 -4.67 -1.81
C LEU A 83 -10.91 -3.82 -2.78
N GLU A 84 -10.90 -2.50 -2.56
CA GLU A 84 -10.07 -1.58 -3.34
C GLU A 84 -8.62 -1.61 -2.82
N LEU A 85 -7.66 -1.68 -3.73
CA LEU A 85 -6.23 -1.61 -3.42
C LEU A 85 -5.60 -0.39 -4.07
N ILE A 86 -4.68 0.25 -3.34
CA ILE A 86 -3.70 1.16 -3.90
C ILE A 86 -2.32 0.60 -3.60
N LEU A 87 -1.55 0.32 -4.64
CA LEU A 87 -0.18 -0.16 -4.50
C LEU A 87 0.79 0.99 -4.78
N ILE A 88 1.71 1.21 -3.85
CA ILE A 88 2.75 2.24 -3.95
C ILE A 88 4.02 1.61 -4.50
N GLU A 89 4.34 1.93 -5.76
CA GLU A 89 5.62 1.62 -6.37
C GLU A 89 6.60 2.77 -6.10
N ALA A 90 7.49 2.54 -5.14
CA ALA A 90 8.49 3.53 -4.76
C ALA A 90 9.73 3.42 -5.65
N HIS A 91 9.99 4.42 -6.50
CA HIS A 91 11.22 4.45 -7.33
C HIS A 91 12.42 5.01 -6.55
N HIS A 92 12.51 4.65 -5.28
CA HIS A 92 13.61 5.08 -4.42
C HIS A 92 14.93 4.46 -4.93
N PRO A 93 16.05 5.18 -5.02
CA PRO A 93 17.32 4.65 -5.53
C PRO A 93 17.87 3.41 -4.79
N ARG A 94 17.41 3.19 -3.56
CA ARG A 94 17.74 2.00 -2.74
C ARG A 94 16.80 0.81 -2.98
N ALA A 95 15.91 0.87 -3.98
CA ALA A 95 14.97 -0.21 -4.34
C ALA A 95 14.18 -0.72 -3.11
N TYR A 96 13.47 0.17 -2.41
CA TYR A 96 12.90 -0.16 -1.09
C TYR A 96 11.91 -1.33 -1.09
N PHE A 97 11.17 -1.60 -2.16
CA PHE A 97 10.18 -2.68 -2.19
C PHE A 97 10.44 -3.73 -3.29
N GLU A 98 11.63 -3.73 -3.87
CA GLU A 98 12.08 -4.68 -4.89
C GLU A 98 13.25 -5.51 -4.33
N ARG A 99 12.96 -6.32 -3.31
CA ARG A 99 13.96 -7.10 -2.55
C ARG A 99 13.50 -8.49 -2.14
N GLU A 100 12.47 -9.02 -2.81
CA GLU A 100 11.89 -10.36 -2.61
C GLU A 100 11.27 -10.65 -1.23
N LYS A 101 11.39 -9.74 -0.25
CA LYS A 101 10.86 -9.90 1.12
C LYS A 101 10.24 -8.62 1.66
N ILE A 102 9.28 -8.80 2.56
CA ILE A 102 8.55 -7.69 3.22
C ILE A 102 9.40 -7.05 4.33
N TYR A 103 9.94 -7.86 5.25
CA TYR A 103 10.70 -7.40 6.42
C TYR A 103 12.10 -8.01 6.49
N GLY A 104 12.88 -7.51 7.45
CA GLY A 104 14.20 -8.04 7.78
C GLY A 104 15.30 -7.42 6.93
N GLU A 105 15.08 -6.20 6.43
CA GLU A 105 16.16 -5.37 5.90
C GLU A 105 16.74 -4.47 7.00
N GLU A 106 18.02 -4.15 6.87
CA GLU A 106 18.70 -3.23 7.79
C GLU A 106 18.05 -1.84 7.82
N ASP A 107 17.35 -1.47 6.74
CA ASP A 107 16.71 -0.17 6.53
C ASP A 107 15.18 -0.22 6.56
N ASP A 108 14.56 -1.24 7.18
CA ASP A 108 13.10 -1.33 7.34
C ASP A 108 12.47 -0.03 7.86
N ASN A 109 13.11 0.62 8.83
CA ASN A 109 12.64 1.90 9.37
C ASN A 109 12.55 2.99 8.27
N ASP A 110 13.58 3.12 7.44
CA ASP A 110 13.60 4.10 6.34
C ASP A 110 12.57 3.76 5.27
N ARG A 111 12.49 2.46 4.89
CA ARG A 111 11.56 1.95 3.88
C ARG A 111 10.12 2.28 4.26
N PHE A 112 9.71 1.95 5.48
CA PHE A 112 8.35 2.15 5.94
C PHE A 112 8.05 3.61 6.30
N LEU A 113 9.05 4.39 6.74
CA LEU A 113 8.89 5.84 6.87
C LEU A 113 8.61 6.50 5.51
N PHE A 114 9.36 6.12 4.47
CA PHE A 114 9.14 6.62 3.11
C PHE A 114 7.75 6.21 2.60
N PHE A 115 7.35 4.95 2.78
CA PHE A 115 6.00 4.49 2.44
C PHE A 115 4.90 5.31 3.13
N CYS A 116 5.01 5.53 4.44
CA CYS A 116 4.08 6.37 5.19
C CYS A 116 4.04 7.80 4.64
N LYS A 117 5.18 8.36 4.21
CA LYS A 117 5.23 9.69 3.59
C LYS A 117 4.51 9.73 2.25
N VAL A 118 4.68 8.73 1.40
CA VAL A 118 3.96 8.64 0.11
C VAL A 118 2.45 8.50 0.38
N ALA A 119 2.06 7.57 1.26
CA ALA A 119 0.66 7.30 1.59
C ALA A 119 -0.04 8.52 2.21
N SER A 120 0.57 9.16 3.20
CA SER A 120 0.03 10.38 3.83
C SER A 120 -0.09 11.55 2.85
N THR A 121 0.87 11.71 1.93
CA THR A 121 0.79 12.73 0.87
C THR A 121 -0.37 12.46 -0.09
N TYR A 122 -0.65 11.20 -0.41
CA TYR A 122 -1.81 10.82 -1.22
C TYR A 122 -3.12 11.10 -0.47
N LEU A 123 -3.20 10.70 0.79
CA LEU A 123 -4.38 10.88 1.65
C LEU A 123 -4.67 12.35 1.97
N ALA A 124 -3.66 13.21 2.06
CA ALA A 124 -3.86 14.65 2.22
C ALA A 124 -4.62 15.27 1.03
N LYS A 125 -4.49 14.69 -0.17
CA LYS A 125 -5.22 15.09 -1.38
C LYS A 125 -6.57 14.37 -1.53
N HIS A 126 -6.73 13.23 -0.88
CA HIS A 126 -7.91 12.36 -0.94
C HIS A 126 -8.30 11.92 0.49
N PRO A 127 -8.77 12.86 1.33
CA PRO A 127 -8.97 12.59 2.75
C PRO A 127 -10.13 11.61 2.97
N PRO A 128 -9.89 10.43 3.58
CA PRO A 128 -10.96 9.53 3.97
C PRO A 128 -11.63 10.04 5.25
N LYS A 129 -12.71 9.39 5.67
CA LYS A 129 -13.30 9.67 6.99
C LYS A 129 -12.47 9.11 8.13
N VAL A 130 -11.80 7.98 7.90
CA VAL A 130 -10.98 7.28 8.88
C VAL A 130 -9.75 6.71 8.19
N VAL A 131 -8.59 6.85 8.82
CA VAL A 131 -7.36 6.14 8.47
C VAL A 131 -7.05 5.16 9.60
N HIS A 132 -6.85 3.90 9.24
CA HIS A 132 -6.38 2.82 10.10
C HIS A 132 -4.96 2.44 9.70
#